data_AF-A0A453D0X8-F1
#
_entry.id   AF-A0A453D0X8-F1
#
_cell.length_a   1.000
_cell.length_b   1.000
_cell.length_c   1.000
_cell.angle_alpha   90.00
_cell.angle_beta   90.00
_cell.angle_gamma   90.00
#
_symmetry.space_group_name_H-M   'P 1'
#
loop_
_entity.id
_entity.type
_entity.pdbx_description
1 polymer ?
#
loop_
_entity_poly.entity_id
_entity_poly.type
_entity_poly.pdbx_seq_one_letter_code
_entity_poly.pdbx_strand_id
1 'polypeptide(L)'
;METAGIRAVASVLGKALSPLSDGVLEAWGASSMLGSNMEDLKLELLEAQAMLHNVRGREIHNPALAQLLDMLRQLAYGADDVLDELDYFRIQDELDGTYHAAHVHAAGCVKDLALHARHTARACVNKLKFP
;
A
#
# COMPACT_ATOMS: atom_id res chain seq x y z
N MET A 1 -6.24 30.28 -1.32
CA MET A 1 -6.10 29.02 -0.54
C MET A 1 -5.89 27.78 -1.42
N GLU A 2 -6.15 27.83 -2.73
CA GLU A 2 -6.15 26.66 -3.65
C GLU A 2 -4.79 25.98 -3.89
N THR A 3 -3.68 26.70 -3.84
CA THR A 3 -2.34 26.10 -3.97
C THR A 3 -1.95 25.21 -2.78
N ALA A 4 -2.70 25.27 -1.68
CA ALA A 4 -2.53 24.38 -0.53
C ALA A 4 -3.10 22.98 -0.80
N GLY A 5 -4.19 22.87 -1.57
CA GLY A 5 -4.81 21.60 -1.93
C GLY A 5 -3.87 20.71 -2.73
N ILE A 6 -3.32 21.24 -3.84
CA ILE A 6 -2.34 20.54 -4.68
C ILE A 6 -1.12 20.08 -3.85
N ARG A 7 -0.59 20.96 -2.99
CA ARG A 7 0.56 20.62 -2.15
C ARG A 7 0.24 19.52 -1.14
N ALA A 8 -0.96 19.55 -0.55
CA ALA A 8 -1.41 18.50 0.36
C ALA A 8 -1.51 17.15 -0.37
N VAL A 9 -2.14 17.11 -1.55
CA VAL A 9 -2.25 15.85 -2.33
C VAL A 9 -0.86 15.35 -2.74
N ALA A 10 0.02 16.24 -3.20
CA ALA A 10 1.38 15.86 -3.59
C ALA A 10 2.17 15.28 -2.41
N SER A 11 1.98 15.84 -1.21
CA SER A 11 2.60 15.32 -0.01
C SER A 11 2.12 13.92 0.34
N VAL A 12 0.81 13.66 0.26
CA VAL A 12 0.24 12.34 0.62
C VAL A 12 0.61 11.29 -0.42
N LEU A 13 0.54 11.62 -1.71
CA LEU A 13 1.03 10.73 -2.78
C LEU A 13 2.51 10.37 -2.60
N GLY A 14 3.33 11.35 -2.20
CA GLY A 14 4.74 11.10 -1.91
C GLY A 14 4.96 10.15 -0.72
N LYS A 15 4.10 10.22 0.31
CA LYS A 15 4.14 9.28 1.44
C LYS A 15 3.76 7.87 1.01
N ALA A 16 2.61 7.73 0.33
CA ALA A 16 2.15 6.44 -0.17
C ALA A 16 3.15 5.79 -1.15
N LEU A 17 3.88 6.59 -1.94
CA LEU A 17 4.93 6.05 -2.81
C LEU A 17 6.21 5.61 -2.07
N SER A 18 6.43 6.07 -0.84
CA SER A 18 7.68 5.87 -0.11
C SER A 18 8.00 4.38 0.11
N PRO A 19 7.08 3.54 0.64
CA PRO A 19 7.36 2.11 0.85
C PRO A 19 7.61 1.35 -0.45
N LEU A 20 7.11 1.86 -1.57
CA LEU A 20 7.25 1.26 -2.90
C LEU A 20 8.50 1.77 -3.63
N SER A 21 9.32 2.63 -3.02
CA SER A 21 10.47 3.26 -3.68
C SER A 21 11.82 2.64 -3.32
N ASP A 22 11.92 1.98 -2.16
CA ASP A 22 13.16 1.38 -1.68
C ASP A 22 13.38 -0.07 -2.16
N GLY A 23 12.36 -0.67 -2.79
CA GLY A 23 12.38 -2.02 -3.34
C GLY A 23 12.26 -3.14 -2.31
N VAL A 24 12.32 -2.84 -1.01
CA VAL A 24 12.28 -3.86 0.05
C VAL A 24 10.86 -4.42 0.17
N LEU A 25 9.87 -3.53 0.25
CA LEU A 25 8.47 -3.95 0.28
C LEU A 25 8.06 -4.63 -1.03
N GLU A 26 8.53 -4.11 -2.18
CA GLU A 26 8.27 -4.70 -3.49
C GLU A 26 8.81 -6.13 -3.63
N ALA A 27 10.04 -6.39 -3.16
CA ALA A 27 10.63 -7.72 -3.19
C ALA A 27 9.86 -8.70 -2.29
N TRP A 28 9.45 -8.27 -1.09
CA TRP A 28 8.60 -9.08 -0.22
C TRP A 28 7.23 -9.35 -0.85
N GLY A 29 6.63 -8.32 -1.44
CA GLY A 29 5.38 -8.39 -2.18
C GLY A 29 5.42 -9.38 -3.34
N ALA A 30 6.53 -9.42 -4.09
CA ALA A 30 6.76 -10.35 -5.20
C ALA A 30 6.97 -11.80 -4.73
N SER A 31 7.55 -12.00 -3.55
CA SER A 31 7.62 -13.33 -2.91
C SER A 31 6.29 -13.77 -2.30
N SER A 32 5.41 -12.81 -2.04
CA SER A 32 4.02 -13.00 -1.64
C SER A 32 3.12 -13.06 -2.89
N MET A 33 1.86 -13.47 -2.80
CA MET A 33 0.93 -13.41 -3.95
C MET A 33 0.46 -11.96 -4.25
N LEU A 34 1.25 -10.95 -3.91
CA LEU A 34 0.88 -9.53 -3.92
C LEU A 34 1.64 -8.72 -4.99
N GLY A 35 2.67 -9.29 -5.62
CA GLY A 35 3.57 -8.57 -6.54
C GLY A 35 2.85 -7.74 -7.59
N SER A 36 1.96 -8.34 -8.38
CA SER A 36 1.23 -7.64 -9.44
C SER A 36 0.35 -6.50 -8.90
N ASN A 37 -0.33 -6.72 -7.77
CA ASN A 37 -1.20 -5.70 -7.18
C ASN A 37 -0.39 -4.50 -6.67
N MET A 38 0.83 -4.73 -6.19
CA MET A 38 1.72 -3.66 -5.73
C MET A 38 2.34 -2.89 -6.89
N GLU A 39 2.70 -3.56 -7.97
CA GLU A 39 3.14 -2.93 -9.21
C GLU A 39 2.05 -2.03 -9.80
N ASP A 40 0.81 -2.53 -9.86
CA ASP A 40 -0.36 -1.77 -10.32
C ASP A 40 -0.61 -0.54 -9.44
N LEU A 41 -0.58 -0.71 -8.11
CA LEU A 41 -0.76 0.42 -7.17
C LEU A 41 0.34 1.47 -7.32
N LYS A 42 1.60 1.05 -7.49
CA LYS A 42 2.73 1.96 -7.73
C LYS A 42 2.52 2.77 -9.00
N LEU A 43 2.08 2.12 -10.08
CA LEU A 43 1.79 2.79 -11.35
C LEU A 43 0.71 3.85 -11.18
N GLU A 44 -0.42 3.51 -10.56
CA GLU A 44 -1.54 4.44 -10.33
C GLU A 44 -1.10 5.67 -9.49
N LEU A 45 -0.31 5.46 -8.44
CA LEU A 45 0.21 6.55 -7.61
C LEU A 45 1.19 7.46 -8.39
N LEU A 46 2.03 6.88 -9.25
CA LEU A 46 2.94 7.64 -10.12
C LEU A 46 2.18 8.44 -11.19
N GLU A 47 1.16 7.85 -11.82
CA GLU A 47 0.31 8.54 -12.78
C GLU A 47 -0.43 9.71 -12.13
N ALA A 48 -1.00 9.50 -10.94
CA ALA A 48 -1.61 10.56 -10.15
C ALA A 48 -0.61 11.69 -9.82
N GLN A 49 0.61 11.34 -9.42
CA GLN A 49 1.66 12.32 -9.13
C GLN A 49 2.06 13.12 -10.37
N ALA A 50 2.18 12.47 -11.52
CA ALA A 50 2.48 13.12 -12.80
C ALA A 50 1.35 14.07 -13.25
N MET A 51 0.10 13.63 -13.14
CA MET A 51 -1.07 14.47 -13.43
C MET A 51 -1.12 15.70 -12.51
N LEU A 52 -0.83 15.51 -11.22
CA LEU A 52 -0.82 16.61 -10.24
C LEU A 52 0.30 17.61 -10.52
N HIS A 53 1.45 17.15 -11.02
CA HIS A 53 2.54 18.03 -11.43
C HIS A 53 2.12 18.98 -12.57
N ASN A 54 1.28 18.52 -13.51
CA ASN A 54 0.80 19.33 -14.65
C ASN A 54 -0.06 20.53 -14.24
N VAL A 55 -0.71 20.45 -13.07
CA VAL A 55 -1.56 21.52 -12.53
C VAL A 55 -0.86 22.36 -11.46
N ARG A 56 0.40 22.05 -11.14
CA ARG A 56 1.17 22.77 -10.12
C ARG A 56 1.34 24.24 -10.49
N GLY A 57 1.11 25.14 -9.52
CA GLY A 57 1.24 26.58 -9.71
C GLY A 57 0.06 27.25 -10.40
N ARG A 58 -0.97 26.49 -10.80
CA ARG A 58 -2.24 27.04 -11.29
C ARG A 58 -3.16 27.37 -10.12
N GLU A 59 -3.87 28.50 -10.22
CA GLU A 59 -5.05 28.73 -9.37
C GLU A 59 -6.20 27.85 -9.84
N ILE A 60 -6.94 27.26 -8.90
CA ILE A 60 -7.97 26.25 -9.17
C ILE A 60 -9.34 26.90 -9.02
N HIS A 61 -9.73 27.66 -10.02
CA HIS A 61 -11.06 28.27 -10.04
C HIS A 61 -12.20 27.29 -10.40
N ASN A 62 -11.85 26.02 -10.66
CA ASN A 62 -12.80 24.98 -11.08
C ASN A 62 -13.23 24.12 -9.87
N PRO A 63 -14.49 24.21 -9.42
CA PRO A 63 -14.97 23.45 -8.25
C PRO A 63 -14.97 21.94 -8.48
N ALA A 64 -15.13 21.46 -9.72
CA ALA A 64 -15.05 20.03 -10.02
C ALA A 64 -13.61 19.51 -9.86
N LEU A 65 -12.62 20.30 -10.27
CA LEU A 65 -11.21 19.96 -10.04
C LEU A 65 -10.86 19.93 -8.55
N ALA A 66 -11.41 20.86 -7.76
CA ALA A 66 -11.24 20.85 -6.31
C ALA A 66 -11.79 19.57 -5.66
N GLN A 67 -12.97 19.11 -6.09
CA GLN A 67 -13.55 17.84 -5.62
C GLN A 67 -12.70 16.62 -6.03
N LEU A 68 -12.24 16.57 -7.28
CA LEU A 68 -11.36 15.48 -7.74
C LEU A 68 -10.04 15.42 -6.96
N LEU A 69 -9.46 16.57 -6.62
CA LEU A 69 -8.26 16.63 -5.79
C LEU A 69 -8.52 16.14 -4.37
N ASP A 70 -9.69 16.43 -3.80
CA ASP A 70 -10.05 15.90 -2.49
C ASP A 70 -10.23 14.37 -2.53
N MET A 71 -10.91 13.84 -3.55
CA MET A 71 -11.04 12.39 -3.74
C MET A 71 -9.68 11.71 -3.91
N LEU A 72 -8.80 12.29 -4.73
CA LEU A 72 -7.44 11.77 -4.92
C LEU A 72 -6.65 11.78 -3.61
N ARG A 73 -6.83 12.79 -2.76
CA ARG A 73 -6.22 12.83 -1.44
C ARG A 73 -6.72 11.71 -0.54
N GLN A 74 -8.03 11.42 -0.52
CA GLN A 74 -8.57 10.32 0.28
C GLN A 74 -8.07 8.96 -0.20
N LEU A 75 -7.98 8.76 -1.52
CA LEU A 75 -7.39 7.55 -2.10
C LEU A 75 -5.91 7.40 -1.73
N ALA A 76 -5.15 8.50 -1.78
CA ALA A 76 -3.75 8.48 -1.40
C ALA A 76 -3.55 8.15 0.10
N TYR A 77 -4.44 8.62 0.99
CA TYR A 77 -4.43 8.19 2.39
C TYR A 77 -4.73 6.70 2.53
N GLY A 78 -5.74 6.18 1.83
CA GLY A 78 -6.04 4.75 1.85
C GLY A 78 -4.88 3.89 1.34
N ALA A 79 -4.14 4.37 0.33
CA ALA A 79 -2.94 3.70 -0.15
C ALA A 79 -1.80 3.74 0.88
N ASP A 80 -1.58 4.88 1.54
CA ASP A 80 -0.62 5.04 2.66
C ASP A 80 -0.93 4.03 3.77
N ASP A 81 -2.19 3.98 4.24
CA ASP A 81 -2.63 3.09 5.30
C ASP A 81 -2.42 1.60 4.96
N VAL A 82 -2.78 1.19 3.73
CA VAL A 82 -2.59 -0.20 3.28
C VAL A 82 -1.11 -0.55 3.15
N LEU A 83 -0.28 0.37 2.65
CA LEU A 83 1.15 0.12 2.48
C LEU A 83 1.87 0.08 3.83
N ASP A 84 1.48 0.91 4.79
CA ASP A 84 1.97 0.82 6.18
C ASP A 84 1.60 -0.52 6.82
N GLU A 85 0.39 -1.04 6.58
CA GLU A 85 -0.03 -2.35 7.07
C GLU A 85 0.75 -3.50 6.40
N LEU A 86 1.01 -3.40 5.09
CA LEU A 86 1.85 -4.38 4.39
C LEU A 86 3.29 -4.35 4.89
N ASP A 87 3.84 -3.16 5.18
CA ASP A 87 5.18 -3.03 5.74
C ASP A 87 5.28 -3.63 7.15
N TYR A 88 4.23 -3.45 7.96
CA TYR A 88 4.10 -4.16 9.24
C TYR A 88 4.14 -5.69 9.06
N PHE A 89 3.40 -6.25 8.09
CA PHE A 89 3.42 -7.70 7.84
C PHE A 89 4.76 -8.20 7.32
N ARG A 90 5.43 -7.43 6.46
CA ARG A 90 6.79 -7.73 6.01
C ARG A 90 7.75 -7.81 7.19
N ILE A 91 7.74 -6.81 8.08
CA ILE A 91 8.60 -6.79 9.26
C ILE A 91 8.28 -7.99 10.18
N GLN A 92 7.00 -8.33 10.34
CA GLN A 92 6.59 -9.49 11.13
C GLN A 92 7.12 -10.81 10.52
N ASP A 93 7.07 -10.96 9.20
CA ASP A 93 7.60 -12.11 8.46
C ASP A 93 9.13 -12.26 8.61
N GLU A 94 9.85 -11.12 8.63
CA GLU A 94 11.28 -11.09 8.93
C GLU A 94 11.58 -11.52 10.38
N LEU A 95 10.79 -11.06 11.35
CA LEU A 95 10.94 -11.40 12.77
C LEU A 95 10.62 -12.88 13.06
N ASP A 96 9.62 -13.44 12.38
CA ASP A 96 9.22 -14.85 12.55
C ASP A 96 10.15 -15.83 11.81
N GLY A 97 11.15 -15.31 11.07
CA GLY A 97 12.15 -16.10 10.34
C GLY A 97 11.59 -16.81 9.10
N THR A 98 10.39 -16.44 8.66
CA THR A 98 9.70 -17.00 7.49
C THR A 98 10.26 -16.44 6.18
N TYR A 99 10.83 -15.23 6.21
CA TYR A 99 11.54 -14.61 5.08
C TYR A 99 12.71 -15.47 4.52
N HIS A 100 13.36 -16.29 5.35
CA HIS A 100 14.46 -17.18 4.93
C HIS A 100 14.04 -18.64 4.69
N ALA A 101 12.83 -19.05 5.09
CA ALA A 101 12.39 -20.43 4.95
C ALA A 101 11.96 -20.82 3.52
N ALA A 102 11.58 -19.84 2.68
CA ALA A 102 11.22 -20.07 1.28
C ALA A 102 12.38 -20.63 0.43
N HIS A 103 13.63 -20.37 0.82
CA HIS A 103 14.80 -20.90 0.11
C HIS A 103 15.35 -22.21 0.71
N VAL A 104 14.83 -22.66 1.86
CA VAL A 104 15.44 -23.74 2.65
C VAL A 104 14.37 -24.71 3.17
N HIS A 105 14.09 -25.72 2.34
CA HIS A 105 13.48 -27.03 2.64
C HIS A 105 11.99 -27.25 2.32
N ALA A 106 11.78 -28.30 1.52
CA ALA A 106 10.52 -28.98 1.17
C ALA A 106 9.69 -29.53 2.36
N ALA A 107 10.03 -29.18 3.61
CA ALA A 107 9.18 -29.38 4.79
C ALA A 107 8.25 -28.16 5.05
N GLY A 108 8.40 -27.07 4.29
CA GLY A 108 7.64 -25.82 4.40
C GLY A 108 6.15 -25.93 4.08
N CYS A 109 5.72 -26.83 3.18
CA CYS A 109 4.32 -26.91 2.76
C CYS A 109 3.32 -27.12 3.91
N VAL A 110 3.67 -27.93 4.91
CA VAL A 110 2.76 -28.21 6.04
C VAL A 110 2.74 -27.04 7.03
N LYS A 111 3.86 -26.32 7.16
CA LYS A 111 3.95 -25.12 8.01
C LYS A 111 3.24 -23.93 7.38
N ASP A 112 3.42 -23.70 6.08
CA ASP A 112 2.69 -22.69 5.29
C ASP A 112 1.18 -22.93 5.35
N LEU A 113 0.74 -24.18 5.20
CA LEU A 113 -0.67 -24.52 5.26
C LEU A 113 -1.25 -24.29 6.68
N ALA A 114 -0.49 -24.63 7.73
CA ALA A 114 -0.89 -24.38 9.11
C ALA A 114 -0.92 -22.88 9.46
N LEU A 115 -0.04 -22.08 8.84
CA LEU A 115 0.03 -20.62 9.01
C LEU A 115 -1.09 -19.92 8.24
N HIS A 116 -1.35 -20.28 6.98
CA HIS A 116 -2.51 -19.80 6.22
C HIS A 116 -3.84 -20.15 6.91
N ALA A 117 -3.96 -21.34 7.49
CA ALA A 117 -5.12 -21.73 8.27
C ALA A 117 -5.29 -20.88 9.54
N ARG A 118 -4.20 -20.54 10.24
CA ARG A 118 -4.25 -19.65 11.42
C ARG A 118 -4.62 -18.21 11.07
N HIS A 119 -4.06 -17.64 10.00
CA HIS A 119 -4.39 -16.28 9.57
C HIS A 119 -5.86 -16.18 9.13
N THR A 120 -6.33 -17.16 8.36
CA THR A 120 -7.74 -17.22 7.93
C THR A 120 -8.68 -17.42 9.11
N ALA A 121 -8.35 -18.31 10.06
CA ALA A 121 -9.14 -18.51 11.28
C ALA A 121 -9.21 -17.24 12.14
N ARG A 122 -8.11 -16.49 12.27
CA ARG A 122 -8.07 -15.26 13.06
C ARG A 122 -8.82 -14.11 12.39
N ALA A 123 -8.78 -14.02 11.05
CA ALA A 123 -9.59 -13.07 10.28
C ALA A 123 -11.09 -13.35 10.42
N CYS A 124 -11.51 -14.62 10.38
CA CYS A 124 -12.91 -15.01 10.62
C CYS A 124 -13.37 -14.69 12.06
N VAL A 125 -12.53 -14.96 13.06
CA VAL A 125 -12.84 -14.64 14.47
C VAL A 125 -12.98 -13.14 14.69
N ASN A 126 -12.17 -12.31 14.04
CA ASN A 126 -12.28 -10.86 14.11
C ASN A 126 -13.51 -10.32 13.35
N LYS A 127 -13.96 -11.00 12.29
CA LYS A 127 -15.19 -10.66 11.55
C LYS A 127 -16.49 -11.10 12.27
N LEU A 128 -16.42 -12.08 13.18
CA LEU A 128 -17.57 -12.56 13.96
C LEU A 128 -17.78 -11.81 15.27
N LYS A 129 -16.88 -10.91 15.65
CA LYS A 129 -17.13 -9.90 16.67
C LYS A 129 -17.91 -8.74 16.03
N PHE A 130 -19.23 -8.93 15.89
CA PHE A 130 -20.17 -7.81 15.72
C PHE A 130 -20.30 -7.06 17.08
N PRO A 131 -20.67 -5.76 17.06
CA PRO A 131 -20.59 -4.86 18.22
C PRO A 131 -21.29 -5.36 19.49
#